data_AF-A0A5F2C4W8-F1
#
_entry.id   AF-A0A5F2C4W8-F1
#
_cell.length_a   1.000
_cell.length_b   1.000
_cell.length_c   1.000
_cell.angle_alpha   90.00
_cell.angle_beta   90.00
_cell.angle_gamma   90.00
#
_symmetry.space_group_name_H-M   'P 1'
#
loop_
_entity.id
_entity.type
_entity.pdbx_description
1 polymer ?
#
loop_
_entity_poly.entity_id
_entity_poly.type
_entity_poly.pdbx_seq_one_letter_code
_entity_poly.pdbx_strand_id
1 'polypeptide(L)'
;MKRGFFLSIFGIVLFGLIVWLTIRFWPKPSDTIYEYYKKEKWEKVISLVKKSTSPTPEDLFYGSQSLLRLNAELVTKDAEDRSKISARLQKENGISSGKSLESKGEFPVFEDPFILQLRPGGYWRQKAILSRAEIAGEWEDDILFLRDLKELIRSNPVTLGISSYSSVLKKVLKRETKLSDGDQIKLSELLGFLSVREDSTLLGSRFKNTGENTNLRTGPGTENPGKARLKKGLLLYALDKDPRSETVQGRKGNWVQVYIPELQFSGWIFSHFLEEDPYPSAKAEEIFAEFSQSEKSQAWDFAFWTEDKIPPGFHGEYIPTEKLALDGDYGIVLYKSKTGKYKEICRIVEEPFRSLEFLTASLSGEEPVPIFKLYSGRPGEWKPSYQIDLDRESISINRNKYILGSGGKKRFQLGIFSVNGTISASLLVGEKTVLQGISPEEEVTSTEGVLFKLCLQQADKKSDSNAAAFQFKFLF
;
A
#
# COMPACT_ATOMS: atom_id res chain seq x y z
N MET A 1 48.72 40.32 19.20
CA MET A 1 48.32 39.42 18.08
C MET A 1 47.60 38.13 18.49
N LYS A 2 47.52 37.72 19.77
CA LYS A 2 46.92 36.41 20.14
C LYS A 2 45.39 36.35 20.19
N ARG A 3 44.66 37.43 20.48
CA ARG A 3 43.18 37.40 20.60
C ARG A 3 42.43 37.21 19.26
N GLY A 4 42.93 37.78 18.17
CA GLY A 4 42.28 37.64 16.84
C GLY A 4 42.38 36.23 16.26
N PHE A 5 43.46 35.51 16.56
CA PHE A 5 43.66 34.13 16.11
C PHE A 5 42.74 33.13 16.83
N PHE A 6 42.53 33.31 18.15
CA PHE A 6 41.58 32.48 18.91
C PHE A 6 40.11 32.72 18.50
N LEU A 7 39.71 33.96 18.19
CA LEU A 7 38.38 34.27 17.66
C LEU A 7 38.14 33.67 16.27
N SER A 8 39.17 33.64 15.42
CA SER A 8 39.13 32.99 14.10
C SER A 8 38.97 31.47 14.22
N ILE A 9 39.73 30.80 15.10
CA ILE A 9 39.62 29.35 15.31
C ILE A 9 38.25 29.00 15.90
N PHE A 10 37.79 29.78 16.89
CA PHE A 10 36.47 29.56 17.48
C PHE A 10 35.34 29.74 16.46
N GLY A 11 35.46 30.74 15.58
CA GLY A 11 34.54 30.95 14.45
C GLY A 11 34.53 29.79 13.45
N ILE A 12 35.68 29.22 13.11
CA ILE A 12 35.78 28.07 12.19
C ILE A 12 35.19 26.80 12.83
N VAL A 13 35.45 26.56 14.12
CA VAL A 13 34.89 25.42 14.84
C VAL A 13 33.37 25.57 14.98
N LEU A 14 32.87 26.77 15.29
CA LEU A 14 31.44 27.05 15.37
C LEU A 14 30.77 26.91 14.00
N PHE A 15 31.39 27.42 12.93
CA PHE A 15 30.88 27.26 11.56
C PHE A 15 30.87 25.79 11.12
N GLY A 16 31.95 25.04 11.40
CA GLY A 16 32.00 23.60 11.15
C GLY A 16 30.93 22.83 11.92
N LEU A 17 30.65 23.25 13.17
CA LEU A 17 29.61 22.65 14.01
C LEU A 17 28.21 23.02 13.52
N ILE A 18 27.98 24.25 13.07
CA ILE A 18 26.72 24.66 12.43
C ILE A 18 26.51 23.89 11.12
N VAL A 19 27.51 23.81 10.25
CA VAL A 19 27.45 23.05 9.00
C VAL A 19 27.17 21.58 9.28
N TRP A 20 27.87 20.97 10.23
CA TRP A 20 27.65 19.60 10.65
C TRP A 20 26.24 19.37 11.22
N LEU A 21 25.75 20.26 12.08
CA LEU A 21 24.39 20.21 12.59
C LEU A 21 23.36 20.36 11.47
N THR A 22 23.57 21.31 10.55
CA THR A 22 22.65 21.50 9.41
C THR A 22 22.62 20.31 8.49
N ILE A 23 23.75 19.67 8.18
CA ILE A 23 23.79 18.45 7.33
C ILE A 23 23.14 17.27 8.06
N ARG A 24 23.41 17.13 9.37
CA ARG A 24 22.91 16.01 10.18
C ARG A 24 21.41 16.07 10.44
N PHE A 25 20.85 17.28 10.59
CA PHE A 25 19.43 17.51 10.88
C PHE A 25 18.65 18.07 9.67
N TRP A 26 19.24 18.12 8.47
CA TRP A 26 18.50 18.52 7.28
C TRP A 26 17.40 17.48 7.00
N PRO A 27 16.14 17.89 6.81
CA PRO A 27 15.07 16.95 6.48
C PRO A 27 15.39 16.25 5.16
N LYS A 28 15.30 14.91 5.12
CA LYS A 28 15.60 14.18 3.90
C LYS A 28 14.59 14.57 2.82
N PRO A 29 14.97 14.54 1.52
CA PRO A 29 14.06 14.89 0.43
C PRO A 29 12.70 14.14 0.50
N SER A 30 12.71 12.85 0.85
CA SER A 30 11.50 12.04 1.07
C SER A 30 10.61 12.57 2.20
N ASP A 31 11.22 13.01 3.31
CA ASP A 31 10.48 13.58 4.45
C ASP A 31 9.81 14.90 4.04
N THR A 32 10.46 15.70 3.19
CA THR A 32 9.86 16.94 2.67
C THR A 32 8.74 16.70 1.65
N ILE A 33 8.84 15.64 0.85
CA ILE A 33 7.81 15.26 -0.14
C ILE A 33 6.52 14.89 0.58
N TYR A 34 6.59 14.00 1.57
CA TYR A 34 5.42 13.58 2.34
C TYR A 34 4.80 14.75 3.13
N GLU A 35 5.62 15.59 3.76
CA GLU A 35 5.13 16.77 4.48
C GLU A 35 4.38 17.76 3.58
N TYR A 36 4.85 17.96 2.35
CA TYR A 36 4.14 18.81 1.39
C TYR A 36 2.88 18.15 0.85
N TYR A 37 2.88 16.83 0.68
CA TYR A 37 1.70 16.08 0.31
C TYR A 37 0.60 16.20 1.39
N LYS A 38 0.94 15.97 2.66
CA LYS A 38 0.02 16.13 3.81
C LYS A 38 -0.54 17.55 3.94
N LYS A 39 0.22 18.56 3.52
CA LYS A 39 -0.19 19.98 3.51
C LYS A 39 -0.85 20.42 2.21
N GLU A 40 -1.20 19.47 1.33
CA GLU A 40 -1.88 19.71 0.05
C GLU A 40 -1.11 20.65 -0.89
N LYS A 41 0.23 20.68 -0.80
CA LYS A 41 1.09 21.51 -1.65
C LYS A 41 1.50 20.75 -2.91
N TRP A 42 0.51 20.40 -3.74
CA TRP A 42 0.66 19.49 -4.88
C TRP A 42 1.79 19.89 -5.84
N GLU A 43 1.82 21.16 -6.28
CA GLU A 43 2.86 21.68 -7.18
C GLU A 43 4.28 21.49 -6.61
N LYS A 44 4.45 21.64 -5.28
CA LYS A 44 5.75 21.45 -4.63
C LYS A 44 6.16 19.99 -4.62
N VAL A 45 5.24 19.08 -4.33
CA VAL A 45 5.48 17.64 -4.37
C VAL A 45 5.92 17.23 -5.77
N ILE A 46 5.14 17.61 -6.79
CA ILE A 46 5.44 17.36 -8.21
C ILE A 46 6.84 17.85 -8.55
N SER A 47 7.19 19.08 -8.15
CA SER A 47 8.52 19.62 -8.42
C SER A 47 9.65 18.90 -7.71
N LEU A 48 9.47 18.47 -6.46
CA LEU A 48 10.51 17.77 -5.72
C LEU A 48 10.76 16.37 -6.27
N VAL A 49 9.69 15.62 -6.54
CA VAL A 49 9.78 14.27 -7.11
C VAL A 49 10.42 14.33 -8.50
N LYS A 50 10.02 15.29 -9.34
CA LYS A 50 10.57 15.44 -10.70
C LYS A 50 12.05 15.82 -10.72
N LYS A 51 12.53 16.59 -9.73
CA LYS A 51 13.93 17.01 -9.59
C LYS A 51 14.79 15.99 -8.84
N SER A 52 14.19 14.97 -8.23
CA SER A 52 14.91 13.92 -7.53
C SER A 52 15.69 13.05 -8.52
N THR A 53 16.97 12.81 -8.22
CA THR A 53 17.83 11.94 -9.05
C THR A 53 17.54 10.46 -8.85
N SER A 54 16.92 10.09 -7.74
CA SER A 54 16.60 8.71 -7.37
C SER A 54 15.35 8.68 -6.47
N PRO A 55 14.16 9.02 -7.02
CA PRO A 55 12.92 8.98 -6.26
C PRO A 55 12.59 7.54 -5.84
N THR A 56 12.12 7.37 -4.61
CA THR A 56 11.61 6.08 -4.14
C THR A 56 10.24 5.76 -4.78
N PRO A 57 9.78 4.49 -4.77
CA PRO A 57 8.42 4.16 -5.21
C PRO A 57 7.33 4.97 -4.48
N GLU A 58 7.54 5.27 -3.20
CA GLU A 58 6.64 6.11 -2.41
C GLU A 58 6.65 7.57 -2.89
N ASP A 59 7.83 8.15 -3.18
CA ASP A 59 7.93 9.50 -3.75
C ASP A 59 7.19 9.60 -5.10
N LEU A 60 7.37 8.57 -5.96
CA LEU A 60 6.67 8.47 -7.24
C LEU A 60 5.16 8.37 -7.05
N PHE A 61 4.69 7.59 -6.07
CA PHE A 61 3.29 7.52 -5.71
C PHE A 61 2.74 8.89 -5.28
N TYR A 62 3.42 9.61 -4.39
CA TYR A 62 2.97 10.94 -3.96
C TYR A 62 3.02 11.97 -5.11
N GLY A 63 3.99 11.86 -6.02
CA GLY A 63 4.03 12.65 -7.25
C GLY A 63 2.80 12.40 -8.13
N SER A 64 2.47 11.12 -8.36
CA SER A 64 1.28 10.70 -9.12
C SER A 64 -0.02 11.19 -8.46
N GLN A 65 -0.16 10.99 -7.14
CA GLN A 65 -1.34 11.45 -6.39
C GLN A 65 -1.48 12.97 -6.39
N SER A 66 -0.39 13.71 -6.22
CA SER A 66 -0.41 15.17 -6.25
C SER A 66 -0.86 15.68 -7.61
N LEU A 67 -0.40 15.06 -8.70
CA LEU A 67 -0.82 15.43 -10.04
C LEU A 67 -2.30 15.10 -10.30
N LEU A 68 -2.77 13.94 -9.83
CA LEU A 68 -4.17 13.54 -9.89
C LEU A 68 -5.08 14.52 -9.13
N ARG A 69 -4.70 14.91 -7.92
CA ARG A 69 -5.44 15.88 -7.10
C ARG A 69 -5.44 17.26 -7.74
N LEU A 70 -4.32 17.68 -8.30
CA LEU A 70 -4.25 18.94 -9.03
C LEU A 70 -5.17 18.94 -10.27
N ASN A 71 -5.18 17.85 -11.05
CA ASN A 71 -6.12 17.72 -12.17
C ASN A 71 -7.58 17.83 -11.71
N ALA A 72 -7.93 17.18 -10.59
CA ALA A 72 -9.27 17.28 -10.01
C ALA A 72 -9.60 18.71 -9.52
N GLU A 73 -8.64 19.43 -8.94
CA GLU A 73 -8.82 20.84 -8.56
C GLU A 73 -9.11 21.72 -9.77
N LEU A 74 -8.42 21.50 -10.90
CA LEU A 74 -8.62 22.28 -12.12
C LEU A 74 -10.05 22.18 -12.67
N VAL A 75 -10.71 21.03 -12.50
CA VAL A 75 -12.14 20.85 -12.87
C VAL A 75 -13.01 21.92 -12.20
N THR A 76 -12.68 22.31 -10.97
CA THR A 76 -13.48 23.26 -10.18
C THR A 76 -13.09 24.73 -10.35
N LYS A 77 -11.93 25.01 -10.95
CA LYS A 77 -11.39 26.38 -11.12
C LYS A 77 -11.95 27.09 -12.36
N ASP A 78 -11.87 28.42 -12.38
CA ASP A 78 -12.19 29.21 -13.55
C ASP A 78 -11.10 29.14 -14.63
N ALA A 79 -11.40 29.65 -15.83
CA ALA A 79 -10.50 29.56 -16.98
C ALA A 79 -9.18 30.33 -16.79
N GLU A 80 -9.19 31.44 -16.06
CA GLU A 80 -8.00 32.27 -15.82
C GLU A 80 -7.03 31.56 -14.87
N ASP A 81 -7.56 31.03 -13.76
CA ASP A 81 -6.80 30.24 -12.79
C ASP A 81 -6.24 28.96 -13.42
N ARG A 82 -7.05 28.25 -14.23
CA ARG A 82 -6.59 27.08 -14.99
C ARG A 82 -5.38 27.41 -15.86
N SER A 83 -5.43 28.52 -16.58
CA SER A 83 -4.34 28.96 -17.46
C SER A 83 -3.06 29.30 -16.68
N LYS A 84 -3.20 30.02 -15.56
CA LYS A 84 -2.07 30.39 -14.68
C LYS A 84 -1.38 29.17 -14.08
N ILE A 85 -2.15 28.21 -13.56
CA ILE A 85 -1.61 26.97 -12.97
C ILE A 85 -0.92 26.13 -14.05
N SER A 86 -1.56 25.98 -15.21
CA SER A 86 -0.99 25.25 -16.36
C SER A 86 0.33 25.83 -16.85
N ALA A 87 0.38 27.15 -17.07
CA ALA A 87 1.60 27.81 -17.51
C ALA A 87 2.76 27.64 -16.50
N ARG A 88 2.46 27.66 -15.20
CA ARG A 88 3.46 27.51 -14.14
C ARG A 88 4.06 26.09 -14.13
N LEU A 89 3.22 25.06 -14.13
CA LEU A 89 3.67 23.66 -14.13
C LEU A 89 4.44 23.28 -15.38
N GLN A 90 3.96 23.69 -16.55
CA GLN A 90 4.67 23.44 -17.80
C GLN A 90 6.06 24.08 -17.77
N LYS A 91 6.17 25.32 -17.28
CA LYS A 91 7.44 26.04 -17.16
C LYS A 91 8.39 25.43 -16.13
N GLU A 92 7.89 25.04 -14.96
CA GLU A 92 8.73 24.60 -13.84
C GLU A 92 9.08 23.11 -13.88
N ASN A 93 8.23 22.28 -14.49
CA ASN A 93 8.33 20.82 -14.42
C ASN A 93 8.36 20.11 -15.77
N GLY A 94 8.02 20.81 -16.86
CA GLY A 94 8.03 20.25 -18.22
C GLY A 94 7.03 19.11 -18.41
N ILE A 95 5.92 19.11 -17.66
CA ILE A 95 4.87 18.09 -17.75
C ILE A 95 3.88 18.49 -18.86
N SER A 96 3.67 17.60 -19.82
CA SER A 96 2.69 17.73 -20.89
C SER A 96 1.26 17.72 -20.36
N SER A 97 0.36 18.39 -21.08
CA SER A 97 -1.07 18.37 -20.78
C SER A 97 -1.89 18.12 -22.04
N GLY A 98 -2.85 17.19 -21.94
CA GLY A 98 -3.93 17.04 -22.90
C GLY A 98 -5.12 17.94 -22.57
N LYS A 99 -6.19 17.81 -23.35
CA LYS A 99 -7.49 18.45 -23.09
C LYS A 99 -8.51 17.37 -22.72
N SER A 100 -9.31 17.61 -21.68
CA SER A 100 -10.53 16.83 -21.43
C SER A 100 -11.77 17.72 -21.53
N LEU A 101 -12.87 17.12 -21.96
CA LEU A 101 -14.15 17.79 -22.19
C LEU A 101 -15.13 17.38 -21.09
N GLU A 102 -15.65 18.36 -20.35
CA GLU A 102 -16.70 18.14 -19.36
C GLU A 102 -17.93 19.02 -19.65
N SER A 103 -19.02 18.77 -18.92
CA SER A 103 -20.24 19.59 -18.98
C SER A 103 -20.00 21.09 -18.71
N LYS A 104 -18.89 21.45 -18.04
CA LYS A 104 -18.45 22.82 -17.72
C LYS A 104 -17.38 23.38 -18.68
N GLY A 105 -17.07 22.69 -19.78
CA GLY A 105 -16.10 23.12 -20.81
C GLY A 105 -14.76 22.38 -20.75
N GLU A 106 -13.88 22.70 -21.71
CA GLU A 106 -12.53 22.12 -21.81
C GLU A 106 -11.65 22.53 -20.62
N PHE A 107 -10.86 21.59 -20.10
CA PHE A 107 -9.83 21.86 -19.10
C PHE A 107 -8.54 21.07 -19.38
N PRO A 108 -7.37 21.58 -18.98
CA PRO A 108 -6.12 20.89 -19.16
C PRO A 108 -6.02 19.70 -18.19
N VAL A 109 -5.60 18.55 -18.69
CA VAL A 109 -5.29 17.36 -17.89
C VAL A 109 -3.81 17.06 -18.07
N PHE A 110 -3.03 17.19 -16.99
CA PHE A 110 -1.62 16.86 -17.02
C PHE A 110 -1.42 15.35 -17.11
N GLU A 111 -0.52 14.94 -18.00
CA GLU A 111 -0.08 13.55 -18.09
C GLU A 111 0.74 13.17 -16.87
N ASP A 112 0.59 11.94 -16.38
CA ASP A 112 1.28 11.45 -15.19
C ASP A 112 2.58 10.72 -15.56
N PRO A 113 3.77 11.37 -15.48
CA PRO A 113 5.03 10.71 -15.76
C PRO A 113 5.51 9.82 -14.60
N PHE A 114 4.91 9.94 -13.42
CA PHE A 114 5.37 9.25 -12.22
C PHE A 114 4.81 7.82 -12.19
N ILE A 115 3.55 7.65 -12.59
CA ILE A 115 2.92 6.32 -12.62
C ILE A 115 3.65 5.36 -13.58
N LEU A 116 4.20 5.86 -14.68
CA LEU A 116 4.97 5.05 -15.64
C LEU A 116 6.31 4.54 -15.07
N GLN A 117 6.86 5.21 -14.06
CA GLN A 117 8.08 4.81 -13.36
C GLN A 117 7.81 3.79 -12.25
N LEU A 118 6.56 3.68 -11.79
CA LEU A 118 6.16 2.64 -10.84
C LEU A 118 6.10 1.28 -11.55
N ARG A 119 6.69 0.26 -10.90
CA ARG A 119 6.74 -1.11 -11.40
C ARG A 119 5.33 -1.63 -11.72
N PRO A 120 5.08 -2.15 -12.95
CA PRO A 120 3.84 -2.83 -13.29
C PRO A 120 3.53 -3.96 -12.30
N GLY A 121 2.32 -3.96 -11.76
CA GLY A 121 1.88 -4.92 -10.74
C GLY A 121 2.47 -4.67 -9.33
N GLY A 122 3.32 -3.68 -9.10
CA GLY A 122 3.78 -3.33 -7.75
C GLY A 122 2.70 -2.60 -6.94
N TYR A 123 2.72 -2.74 -5.61
CA TYR A 123 1.72 -2.15 -4.70
C TYR A 123 1.46 -0.66 -4.95
N TRP A 124 2.52 0.16 -5.02
CA TRP A 124 2.39 1.60 -5.23
C TRP A 124 1.70 1.96 -6.55
N ARG A 125 1.95 1.19 -7.62
CA ARG A 125 1.27 1.38 -8.89
C ARG A 125 -0.20 1.00 -8.78
N GLN A 126 -0.50 -0.16 -8.19
CA GLN A 126 -1.87 -0.61 -7.99
C GLN A 126 -2.68 0.40 -7.14
N LYS A 127 -2.07 0.94 -6.09
CA LYS A 127 -2.67 1.99 -5.24
C LYS A 127 -2.90 3.29 -6.00
N ALA A 128 -1.95 3.70 -6.85
CA ALA A 128 -2.12 4.86 -7.73
C ALA A 128 -3.29 4.65 -8.71
N ILE A 129 -3.36 3.49 -9.36
CA ILE A 129 -4.45 3.11 -10.28
C ILE A 129 -5.81 3.11 -9.57
N LEU A 130 -5.90 2.56 -8.35
CA LEU A 130 -7.12 2.59 -7.56
C LEU A 130 -7.58 4.04 -7.29
N SER A 131 -6.67 4.91 -6.91
CA SER A 131 -6.98 6.32 -6.63
C SER A 131 -7.39 7.08 -7.91
N ARG A 132 -6.75 6.78 -9.05
CA ARG A 132 -7.12 7.33 -10.36
C ARG A 132 -8.52 6.88 -10.77
N ALA A 133 -8.82 5.59 -10.65
CA ALA A 133 -10.15 5.04 -10.88
C ALA A 133 -11.23 5.74 -10.01
N GLU A 134 -10.90 6.05 -8.76
CA GLU A 134 -11.80 6.76 -7.84
C GLU A 134 -12.03 8.24 -8.24
N ILE A 135 -10.95 8.97 -8.53
CA ILE A 135 -10.98 10.44 -8.67
C ILE A 135 -11.19 10.87 -10.13
N ALA A 136 -10.51 10.20 -11.06
CA ALA A 136 -10.47 10.56 -12.48
C ALA A 136 -11.47 9.82 -13.35
N GLY A 137 -12.08 8.75 -12.85
CA GLY A 137 -12.93 7.85 -13.64
C GLY A 137 -14.10 8.53 -14.38
N GLU A 138 -14.52 9.73 -13.98
CA GLU A 138 -15.62 10.48 -14.60
C GLU A 138 -15.16 11.44 -15.71
N TRP A 139 -13.91 11.92 -15.67
CA TRP A 139 -13.42 12.98 -16.57
C TRP A 139 -12.19 12.57 -17.39
N GLU A 140 -11.62 11.41 -17.13
CA GLU A 140 -10.50 10.88 -17.89
C GLU A 140 -10.94 10.35 -19.26
N ASP A 141 -10.05 10.51 -20.26
CA ASP A 141 -10.23 9.99 -21.62
C ASP A 141 -10.48 8.47 -21.63
N ASP A 142 -11.28 8.00 -22.60
CA ASP A 142 -11.68 6.59 -22.70
C ASP A 142 -10.49 5.62 -22.82
N ILE A 143 -9.40 6.02 -23.49
CA ILE A 143 -8.22 5.16 -23.67
C ILE A 143 -7.50 4.99 -22.33
N LEU A 144 -7.31 6.08 -21.61
CA LEU A 144 -6.66 6.08 -20.30
C LEU A 144 -7.52 5.37 -19.26
N PHE A 145 -8.83 5.63 -19.24
CA PHE A 145 -9.77 4.94 -18.37
C PHE A 145 -9.76 3.43 -18.62
N LEU A 146 -9.80 2.98 -19.88
CA LEU A 146 -9.75 1.56 -20.23
C LEU A 146 -8.43 0.91 -19.78
N ARG A 147 -7.30 1.62 -19.92
CA ARG A 147 -6.00 1.14 -19.44
C ARG A 147 -6.03 0.96 -17.91
N ASP A 148 -6.49 1.97 -17.18
CA ASP A 148 -6.49 1.96 -15.73
C ASP A 148 -7.49 0.93 -15.19
N LEU A 149 -8.66 0.75 -15.81
CA LEU A 149 -9.62 -0.32 -15.49
C LEU A 149 -9.00 -1.71 -15.70
N LYS A 150 -8.27 -1.92 -16.80
CA LYS A 150 -7.58 -3.20 -17.06
C LYS A 150 -6.52 -3.50 -16.01
N GLU A 151 -5.75 -2.50 -15.59
CA GLU A 151 -4.78 -2.66 -14.50
C GLU A 151 -5.49 -2.92 -13.17
N LEU A 152 -6.60 -2.22 -12.90
CA LEU A 152 -7.41 -2.42 -11.69
C LEU A 152 -7.96 -3.86 -11.61
N ILE A 153 -8.54 -4.40 -12.69
CA ILE A 153 -9.05 -5.78 -12.75
C ILE A 153 -7.96 -6.83 -12.43
N ARG A 154 -6.70 -6.52 -12.72
CA ARG A 154 -5.54 -7.41 -12.47
C ARG A 154 -4.88 -7.17 -11.11
N SER A 155 -5.27 -6.13 -10.39
CA SER A 155 -4.68 -5.78 -9.10
C SER A 155 -5.22 -6.67 -7.97
N ASN A 156 -4.47 -6.74 -6.87
CA ASN A 156 -4.82 -7.58 -5.73
C ASN A 156 -5.73 -6.80 -4.76
N PRO A 157 -7.02 -7.16 -4.63
CA PRO A 157 -7.94 -6.45 -3.75
C PRO A 157 -7.60 -6.62 -2.27
N VAL A 158 -6.86 -7.68 -1.90
CA VAL A 158 -6.45 -7.95 -0.51
C VAL A 158 -5.44 -6.89 -0.05
N THR A 159 -4.38 -6.65 -0.83
CA THR A 159 -3.32 -5.70 -0.48
C THR A 159 -3.78 -4.24 -0.53
N LEU A 160 -4.75 -3.95 -1.42
CA LEU A 160 -5.35 -2.62 -1.54
C LEU A 160 -6.44 -2.34 -0.49
N GLY A 161 -6.86 -3.35 0.26
CA GLY A 161 -8.00 -3.28 1.17
C GLY A 161 -9.33 -3.49 0.42
N ILE A 162 -9.93 -4.66 0.64
CA ILE A 162 -11.11 -5.16 -0.09
C ILE A 162 -12.28 -4.17 -0.09
N SER A 163 -12.53 -3.51 1.05
CA SER A 163 -13.61 -2.52 1.18
C SER A 163 -13.42 -1.32 0.26
N SER A 164 -12.24 -0.70 0.28
CA SER A 164 -11.92 0.46 -0.57
C SER A 164 -11.92 0.06 -2.05
N TYR A 165 -11.31 -1.09 -2.35
CA TYR A 165 -11.22 -1.63 -3.69
C TYR A 165 -12.61 -1.88 -4.30
N SER A 166 -13.48 -2.59 -3.58
CA SER A 166 -14.83 -2.90 -4.05
C SER A 166 -15.69 -1.65 -4.23
N SER A 167 -15.52 -0.63 -3.37
CA SER A 167 -16.23 0.65 -3.50
C SER A 167 -15.86 1.38 -4.79
N VAL A 168 -14.56 1.48 -5.07
CA VAL A 168 -14.06 2.10 -6.31
C VAL A 168 -14.49 1.28 -7.53
N LEU A 169 -14.40 -0.04 -7.47
CA LEU A 169 -14.84 -0.92 -8.56
C LEU A 169 -16.32 -0.71 -8.89
N LYS A 170 -17.19 -0.60 -7.87
CA LYS A 170 -18.62 -0.29 -8.07
C LYS A 170 -18.83 1.03 -8.78
N LYS A 171 -18.04 2.06 -8.43
CA LYS A 171 -18.11 3.37 -9.05
C LYS A 171 -17.73 3.30 -10.53
N VAL A 172 -16.58 2.71 -10.87
CA VAL A 172 -16.09 2.68 -12.25
C VAL A 172 -16.95 1.82 -13.18
N LEU A 173 -17.57 0.75 -12.68
CA LEU A 173 -18.47 -0.10 -13.47
C LEU A 173 -19.79 0.58 -13.85
N LYS A 174 -20.06 1.78 -13.32
CA LYS A 174 -21.18 2.61 -13.80
C LYS A 174 -20.90 3.18 -15.20
N ARG A 175 -19.63 3.39 -15.56
CA ARG A 175 -19.19 3.83 -16.90
C ARG A 175 -19.19 2.64 -17.86
N GLU A 176 -19.82 2.79 -19.01
CA GLU A 176 -19.82 1.76 -20.05
C GLU A 176 -18.43 1.65 -20.66
N THR A 177 -17.84 0.46 -20.69
CA THR A 177 -16.48 0.27 -21.18
C THR A 177 -16.33 -1.11 -21.79
N LYS A 178 -15.85 -1.14 -23.03
CA LYS A 178 -15.67 -2.39 -23.78
C LYS A 178 -14.34 -3.06 -23.42
N LEU A 179 -14.44 -4.12 -22.65
CA LEU A 179 -13.39 -5.06 -22.27
C LEU A 179 -13.25 -6.18 -23.32
N SER A 180 -12.04 -6.75 -23.37
CA SER A 180 -11.79 -8.00 -24.09
C SER A 180 -12.44 -9.18 -23.37
N ASP A 181 -12.70 -10.29 -24.06
CA ASP A 181 -13.28 -11.49 -23.45
C ASP A 181 -12.46 -11.98 -22.25
N GLY A 182 -11.12 -11.92 -22.34
CA GLY A 182 -10.24 -12.29 -21.23
C GLY A 182 -10.34 -11.35 -20.03
N ASP A 183 -10.49 -10.04 -20.25
CA ASP A 183 -10.69 -9.07 -19.17
C ASP A 183 -12.09 -9.20 -18.55
N GLN A 184 -13.10 -9.53 -19.36
CA GLN A 184 -14.47 -9.75 -18.93
C GLN A 184 -14.58 -10.97 -18.01
N ILE A 185 -13.91 -12.07 -18.36
CA ILE A 185 -13.83 -13.28 -17.53
C ILE A 185 -13.20 -12.95 -16.18
N LYS A 186 -12.04 -12.28 -16.18
CA LYS A 186 -11.34 -11.88 -14.94
C LYS A 186 -12.19 -10.97 -14.06
N LEU A 187 -12.85 -9.96 -14.66
CA LEU A 187 -13.75 -9.08 -13.92
C LEU A 187 -14.92 -9.87 -13.32
N SER A 188 -15.49 -10.82 -14.05
CA SER A 188 -16.59 -11.66 -13.55
C SER A 188 -16.16 -12.55 -12.38
N GLU A 189 -14.95 -13.11 -12.43
CA GLU A 189 -14.37 -13.89 -11.34
C GLU A 189 -14.08 -13.03 -10.10
N LEU A 190 -13.48 -11.86 -10.32
CA LEU A 190 -13.21 -10.88 -9.27
C LEU A 190 -14.49 -10.40 -8.58
N LEU A 191 -15.53 -10.04 -9.34
CA LEU A 191 -16.83 -9.64 -8.79
C LEU A 191 -17.49 -10.79 -8.01
N GLY A 192 -17.36 -12.02 -8.51
CA GLY A 192 -17.81 -13.22 -7.82
C GLY A 192 -17.12 -13.40 -6.48
N PHE A 193 -15.79 -13.34 -6.45
CA PHE A 193 -14.98 -13.35 -5.23
C PHE A 193 -15.43 -12.24 -4.26
N LEU A 194 -15.49 -10.99 -4.71
CA LEU A 194 -15.89 -9.84 -3.88
C LEU A 194 -17.34 -9.94 -3.38
N SER A 195 -18.20 -10.72 -4.02
CA SER A 195 -19.60 -10.88 -3.61
C SER A 195 -19.81 -11.75 -2.38
N VAL A 196 -18.80 -12.49 -1.94
CA VAL A 196 -18.86 -13.38 -0.76
C VAL A 196 -17.93 -12.95 0.37
N ARG A 197 -17.21 -11.84 0.21
CA ARG A 197 -16.29 -11.29 1.21
C ARG A 197 -17.03 -10.39 2.19
N GLU A 198 -16.93 -10.68 3.49
CA GLU A 198 -17.59 -9.91 4.55
C GLU A 198 -17.13 -8.45 4.59
N ASP A 199 -15.88 -8.19 4.24
CA ASP A 199 -15.24 -6.87 4.19
C ASP A 199 -15.44 -6.13 2.86
N SER A 200 -16.26 -6.66 1.96
CA SER A 200 -16.54 -6.09 0.64
C SER A 200 -17.87 -5.33 0.59
N THR A 201 -17.87 -4.19 -0.10
CA THR A 201 -19.10 -3.43 -0.41
C THR A 201 -19.98 -4.08 -1.49
N LEU A 202 -19.50 -5.19 -2.07
CA LEU A 202 -20.23 -6.06 -3.00
C LEU A 202 -20.79 -7.31 -2.33
N LEU A 203 -20.69 -7.47 -1.00
CA LEU A 203 -21.27 -8.62 -0.31
C LEU A 203 -22.75 -8.83 -0.68
N GLY A 204 -23.11 -10.03 -1.10
CA GLY A 204 -24.47 -10.39 -1.50
C GLY A 204 -24.96 -9.70 -2.78
N SER A 205 -24.06 -9.13 -3.60
CA SER A 205 -24.45 -8.39 -4.81
C SER A 205 -24.70 -9.26 -6.04
N ARG A 206 -24.50 -10.57 -5.97
CA ARG A 206 -24.54 -11.45 -7.15
C ARG A 206 -25.93 -12.05 -7.36
N PHE A 207 -26.53 -11.78 -8.54
CA PHE A 207 -27.89 -12.18 -8.89
C PHE A 207 -28.00 -12.79 -10.28
N LYS A 208 -29.09 -13.52 -10.51
CA LYS A 208 -29.59 -13.91 -11.83
C LYS A 208 -30.89 -13.18 -12.15
N ASN A 209 -31.07 -12.77 -13.40
CA ASN A 209 -32.35 -12.26 -13.89
C ASN A 209 -33.37 -13.40 -14.03
N THR A 210 -34.50 -13.31 -13.36
CA THR A 210 -35.56 -14.34 -13.40
C THR A 210 -36.59 -14.12 -14.50
N GLY A 211 -36.70 -12.89 -15.01
CA GLY A 211 -37.70 -12.49 -16.00
C GLY A 211 -37.23 -12.62 -17.45
N GLU A 212 -38.16 -12.93 -18.35
CA GLU A 212 -37.93 -12.87 -19.80
C GLU A 212 -38.26 -11.48 -20.32
N ASN A 213 -37.40 -10.90 -21.17
CA ASN A 213 -37.53 -9.53 -21.68
C ASN A 213 -37.65 -8.47 -20.58
N THR A 214 -36.93 -8.63 -19.46
CA THR A 214 -36.95 -7.67 -18.35
C THR A 214 -36.42 -6.31 -18.81
N ASN A 215 -37.12 -5.22 -18.46
CA ASN A 215 -36.69 -3.87 -18.77
C ASN A 215 -35.53 -3.46 -17.86
N LEU A 216 -34.38 -3.18 -18.47
CA LEU A 216 -33.33 -2.39 -17.85
C LEU A 216 -33.52 -0.93 -18.21
N ARG A 217 -33.31 -0.01 -17.28
CA ARG A 217 -33.59 1.43 -17.46
C ARG A 217 -32.36 2.29 -17.17
N THR A 218 -32.42 3.52 -17.66
CA THR A 218 -31.37 4.53 -17.47
C THR A 218 -31.36 5.13 -16.07
N GLY A 219 -32.49 5.10 -15.35
CA GLY A 219 -32.65 5.59 -13.98
C GLY A 219 -33.62 4.72 -13.16
N PRO A 220 -33.68 4.90 -11.83
CA PRO A 220 -34.59 4.18 -10.96
C PRO A 220 -36.02 4.70 -11.17
N GLY A 221 -36.89 3.85 -11.72
CA GLY A 221 -38.29 4.21 -11.94
C GLY A 221 -38.81 3.82 -13.32
N THR A 222 -40.12 3.67 -13.45
CA THR A 222 -40.77 3.31 -14.74
C THR A 222 -40.87 4.47 -15.72
N GLU A 223 -40.70 5.69 -15.24
CA GLU A 223 -40.62 6.94 -15.98
C GLU A 223 -39.31 7.10 -16.75
N ASN A 224 -38.24 6.45 -16.30
CA ASN A 224 -36.93 6.54 -16.95
C ASN A 224 -36.90 5.70 -18.25
N PRO A 225 -36.28 6.19 -19.33
CA PRO A 225 -36.20 5.46 -20.59
C PRO A 225 -35.65 4.03 -20.42
N GLY A 226 -36.25 3.10 -21.17
CA GLY A 226 -35.72 1.75 -21.31
C GLY A 226 -34.37 1.79 -22.01
N LYS A 227 -33.38 1.12 -21.42
CA LYS A 227 -32.00 1.02 -21.91
C LYS A 227 -31.79 -0.27 -22.70
N ALA A 228 -32.25 -1.40 -22.16
CA ALA A 228 -32.11 -2.71 -22.78
C ALA A 228 -33.20 -3.68 -22.31
N ARG A 229 -33.37 -4.79 -23.04
CA ARG A 229 -34.20 -5.93 -22.64
C ARG A 229 -33.31 -7.10 -22.29
N LEU A 230 -33.51 -7.66 -21.10
CA LEU A 230 -32.68 -8.74 -20.57
C LEU A 230 -33.36 -10.10 -20.74
N LYS A 231 -32.55 -11.09 -21.14
CA LYS A 231 -32.95 -12.50 -21.18
C LYS A 231 -32.95 -13.10 -19.78
N LYS A 232 -33.80 -14.11 -19.56
CA LYS A 232 -33.76 -14.89 -18.31
C LYS A 232 -32.41 -15.59 -18.14
N GLY A 233 -31.92 -15.66 -16.91
CA GLY A 233 -30.69 -16.35 -16.51
C GLY A 233 -29.42 -15.50 -16.60
N LEU A 234 -29.50 -14.26 -17.10
CA LEU A 234 -28.34 -13.36 -17.15
C LEU A 234 -27.79 -13.08 -15.75
N LEU A 235 -26.47 -13.17 -15.62
CA LEU A 235 -25.73 -12.85 -14.41
C LEU A 235 -25.66 -11.32 -14.23
N LEU A 236 -25.90 -10.86 -13.02
CA LEU A 236 -25.97 -9.45 -12.64
C LEU A 236 -25.20 -9.23 -11.33
N TYR A 237 -24.58 -8.06 -11.20
CA TYR A 237 -23.97 -7.60 -9.96
C TYR A 237 -24.58 -6.27 -9.51
N ALA A 238 -25.17 -6.20 -8.32
CA ALA A 238 -25.71 -4.96 -7.77
C ALA A 238 -24.61 -3.96 -7.44
N LEU A 239 -24.67 -2.79 -8.07
CA LEU A 239 -23.79 -1.66 -7.82
C LEU A 239 -24.41 -0.66 -6.83
N ASP A 240 -25.74 -0.51 -6.86
CA ASP A 240 -26.44 0.49 -6.06
C ASP A 240 -27.91 0.09 -5.86
N LYS A 241 -28.58 0.73 -4.91
CA LYS A 241 -29.99 0.48 -4.61
C LYS A 241 -30.70 1.79 -4.28
N ASP A 242 -31.81 2.04 -4.97
CA ASP A 242 -32.72 3.11 -4.58
C ASP A 242 -33.36 2.72 -3.23
N PRO A 243 -33.24 3.56 -2.18
CA PRO A 243 -33.84 3.27 -0.89
C PRO A 243 -35.39 3.27 -0.93
N ARG A 244 -36.01 3.85 -1.97
CA ARG A 244 -37.46 3.93 -2.10
C ARG A 244 -38.03 2.59 -2.52
N SER A 245 -39.03 2.14 -1.77
CA SER A 245 -39.82 0.98 -2.14
C SER A 245 -41.00 1.40 -3.00
N GLU A 246 -41.18 0.71 -4.12
CA GLU A 246 -42.25 0.93 -5.08
C GLU A 246 -43.01 -0.36 -5.36
N THR A 247 -44.23 -0.22 -5.88
CA THR A 247 -45.04 -1.35 -6.35
C THR A 247 -45.12 -1.30 -7.87
N VAL A 248 -44.46 -2.25 -8.54
CA VAL A 248 -44.47 -2.38 -9.99
C VAL A 248 -45.22 -3.67 -10.33
N GLN A 249 -46.27 -3.58 -11.16
CA GLN A 249 -47.10 -4.73 -11.56
C GLN A 249 -47.63 -5.55 -10.36
N GLY A 250 -48.05 -4.86 -9.28
CA GLY A 250 -48.60 -5.48 -8.08
C GLY A 250 -47.56 -6.12 -7.15
N ARG A 251 -46.26 -6.00 -7.45
CA ARG A 251 -45.18 -6.54 -6.61
C ARG A 251 -44.39 -5.41 -5.98
N LYS A 252 -44.18 -5.51 -4.66
CA LYS A 252 -43.40 -4.54 -3.89
C LYS A 252 -41.90 -4.86 -4.01
N GLY A 253 -41.09 -3.85 -4.23
CA GLY A 253 -39.64 -4.00 -4.39
C GLY A 253 -38.94 -2.65 -4.36
N ASN A 254 -37.69 -2.63 -4.82
CA ASN A 254 -36.89 -1.40 -5.00
C ASN A 254 -36.22 -1.45 -6.37
N TRP A 255 -35.74 -0.30 -6.84
CA TRP A 255 -34.86 -0.26 -8.01
C TRP A 255 -33.41 -0.54 -7.60
N VAL A 256 -32.75 -1.40 -8.36
CA VAL A 256 -31.36 -1.81 -8.12
C VAL A 256 -30.56 -1.47 -9.37
N GLN A 257 -29.47 -0.74 -9.21
CA GLN A 257 -28.51 -0.53 -10.29
C GLN A 257 -27.63 -1.78 -10.39
N VAL A 258 -27.59 -2.41 -11.56
CA VAL A 258 -26.83 -3.64 -11.79
C VAL A 258 -25.82 -3.45 -12.92
N TYR A 259 -24.65 -4.07 -12.78
CA TYR A 259 -23.70 -4.31 -13.85
C TYR A 259 -23.95 -5.68 -14.48
N ILE A 260 -23.86 -5.76 -15.81
CA ILE A 260 -24.11 -6.99 -16.56
C ILE A 260 -22.81 -7.39 -17.24
N PRO A 261 -22.05 -8.38 -16.74
CA PRO A 261 -20.76 -8.75 -17.30
C PRO A 261 -20.83 -9.04 -18.79
N GLU A 262 -21.79 -9.86 -19.23
CA GLU A 262 -21.96 -10.26 -20.63
C GLU A 262 -22.16 -9.07 -21.58
N LEU A 263 -22.87 -8.04 -21.13
CA LEU A 263 -23.23 -6.88 -21.94
C LEU A 263 -22.33 -5.65 -21.70
N GLN A 264 -21.54 -5.67 -20.64
CA GLN A 264 -20.54 -4.66 -20.27
C GLN A 264 -21.09 -3.24 -20.07
N PHE A 265 -22.34 -3.15 -19.59
CA PHE A 265 -22.96 -1.90 -19.18
C PHE A 265 -23.73 -2.06 -17.88
N SER A 266 -24.07 -0.92 -17.27
CA SER A 266 -24.90 -0.84 -16.08
C SER A 266 -26.30 -0.30 -16.38
N GLY A 267 -27.26 -0.57 -15.51
CA GLY A 267 -28.59 0.05 -15.58
C GLY A 267 -29.48 -0.35 -14.42
N TRP A 268 -30.71 0.15 -14.39
CA TRP A 268 -31.65 -0.04 -13.29
C TRP A 268 -32.68 -1.12 -13.60
N ILE A 269 -32.80 -2.09 -12.70
CA ILE A 269 -33.76 -3.20 -12.77
C ILE A 269 -34.58 -3.23 -11.48
N PHE A 270 -35.84 -3.63 -11.59
CA PHE A 270 -36.70 -3.80 -10.43
C PHE A 270 -36.34 -5.09 -9.67
N SER A 271 -36.15 -5.00 -8.35
CA SER A 271 -35.60 -6.07 -7.51
C SER A 271 -36.38 -7.38 -7.57
N HIS A 272 -37.67 -7.33 -7.94
CA HIS A 272 -38.49 -8.52 -8.13
C HIS A 272 -37.92 -9.51 -9.17
N PHE A 273 -37.14 -9.02 -10.14
CA PHE A 273 -36.53 -9.85 -11.18
C PHE A 273 -35.15 -10.39 -10.77
N LEU A 274 -34.70 -10.14 -9.55
CA LEU A 274 -33.40 -10.59 -9.05
C LEU A 274 -33.58 -11.79 -8.12
N GLU A 275 -32.86 -12.85 -8.42
CA GLU A 275 -32.70 -14.03 -7.55
C GLU A 275 -31.22 -14.19 -7.22
N GLU A 276 -30.90 -14.48 -5.96
CA GLU A 276 -29.51 -14.66 -5.52
C GLU A 276 -28.85 -15.82 -6.27
N ASP A 277 -27.61 -15.61 -6.72
CA ASP A 277 -26.79 -16.63 -7.38
C ASP A 277 -25.43 -16.72 -6.67
N PRO A 278 -25.35 -17.37 -5.50
CA PRO A 278 -24.17 -17.32 -4.66
C PRO A 278 -22.93 -17.84 -5.39
N TYR A 279 -21.81 -17.15 -5.21
CA TYR A 279 -20.54 -17.57 -5.79
C TYR A 279 -19.98 -18.80 -5.03
N PRO A 280 -19.42 -19.81 -5.72
CA PRO A 280 -18.94 -21.02 -5.05
C PRO A 280 -17.84 -20.73 -4.03
N SER A 281 -18.05 -21.13 -2.77
CA SER A 281 -17.09 -20.89 -1.68
C SER A 281 -15.71 -21.47 -1.95
N ALA A 282 -15.63 -22.69 -2.50
CA ALA A 282 -14.35 -23.31 -2.86
C ALA A 282 -13.54 -22.48 -3.85
N LYS A 283 -14.20 -21.86 -4.84
CA LYS A 283 -13.55 -20.99 -5.81
C LYS A 283 -13.15 -19.65 -5.20
N ALA A 284 -13.95 -19.12 -4.27
CA ALA A 284 -13.59 -17.93 -3.53
C ALA A 284 -12.34 -18.14 -2.66
N GLU A 285 -12.23 -19.29 -2.00
CA GLU A 285 -11.03 -19.67 -1.21
C GLU A 285 -9.80 -19.89 -2.11
N GLU A 286 -9.97 -20.51 -3.28
CA GLU A 286 -8.89 -20.64 -4.27
C GLU A 286 -8.36 -19.28 -4.72
N ILE A 287 -9.26 -18.36 -5.09
CA ILE A 287 -8.90 -17.00 -5.50
C ILE A 287 -8.26 -16.24 -4.32
N PHE A 288 -8.78 -16.39 -3.11
CA PHE A 288 -8.18 -15.78 -1.92
C PHE A 288 -6.77 -16.31 -1.67
N ALA A 289 -6.56 -17.62 -1.82
CA ALA A 289 -5.26 -18.24 -1.72
C ALA A 289 -4.33 -17.77 -2.84
N GLU A 290 -4.79 -17.61 -4.08
CA GLU A 290 -3.99 -17.05 -5.18
C GLU A 290 -3.57 -15.61 -4.90
N PHE A 291 -4.51 -14.74 -4.50
CA PHE A 291 -4.17 -13.39 -4.08
C PHE A 291 -3.21 -13.39 -2.89
N SER A 292 -3.32 -14.39 -2.01
CA SER A 292 -2.41 -14.60 -0.88
C SER A 292 -1.08 -15.29 -1.24
N GLN A 293 -0.95 -15.91 -2.42
CA GLN A 293 0.25 -16.65 -2.86
C GLN A 293 1.04 -15.89 -3.93
N SER A 294 0.37 -15.04 -4.72
CA SER A 294 1.01 -14.03 -5.58
C SER A 294 1.95 -13.11 -4.77
N GLU A 295 1.76 -13.10 -3.44
CA GLU A 295 2.71 -12.79 -2.38
C GLU A 295 3.93 -13.73 -2.33
N LYS A 296 4.65 -13.98 -3.43
CA LYS A 296 6.05 -14.45 -3.29
C LYS A 296 6.84 -13.32 -2.65
N SER A 297 6.73 -13.27 -1.33
CA SER A 297 7.52 -12.52 -0.39
C SER A 297 8.96 -12.60 -0.86
N GLN A 298 9.51 -11.49 -1.34
CA GLN A 298 10.93 -11.45 -1.59
C GLN A 298 11.58 -11.57 -0.22
N ALA A 299 12.09 -12.76 0.09
CA ALA A 299 12.87 -12.96 1.28
C ALA A 299 14.07 -12.01 1.19
N TRP A 300 14.23 -11.17 2.19
CA TRP A 300 15.46 -10.41 2.36
C TRP A 300 16.43 -11.36 3.03
N ASP A 301 17.34 -11.90 2.24
CA ASP A 301 18.45 -12.74 2.68
C ASP A 301 19.80 -12.02 2.48
N PHE A 302 20.86 -12.68 2.95
CA PHE A 302 22.22 -12.16 2.88
C PHE A 302 23.11 -12.98 1.95
N ALA A 303 22.54 -13.74 1.00
CA ALA A 303 23.29 -14.65 0.14
C ALA A 303 24.32 -13.90 -0.73
N PHE A 304 23.90 -12.79 -1.35
CA PHE A 304 24.73 -11.98 -2.26
C PHE A 304 25.43 -10.77 -1.59
N TRP A 305 25.25 -10.60 -0.27
CA TRP A 305 25.88 -9.52 0.49
C TRP A 305 27.32 -9.85 0.89
N THR A 306 28.15 -8.82 1.03
CA THR A 306 29.56 -8.90 1.47
C THR A 306 29.80 -7.96 2.67
N GLU A 307 30.67 -8.37 3.58
CA GLU A 307 30.87 -7.74 4.90
C GLU A 307 31.31 -6.26 4.84
N ASP A 308 31.95 -5.85 3.74
CA ASP A 308 32.51 -4.52 3.53
C ASP A 308 31.45 -3.46 3.14
N LYS A 309 30.26 -3.89 2.72
CA LYS A 309 29.21 -3.00 2.21
C LYS A 309 27.90 -3.19 2.95
N ILE A 310 27.07 -2.16 2.95
CA ILE A 310 25.71 -2.25 3.49
C ILE A 310 24.91 -3.31 2.70
N PRO A 311 24.11 -4.16 3.36
CA PRO A 311 23.23 -5.09 2.66
C PRO A 311 22.33 -4.40 1.62
N PRO A 312 22.08 -5.02 0.46
CA PRO A 312 21.26 -4.41 -0.59
C PRO A 312 19.88 -3.96 -0.09
N GLY A 313 19.53 -2.71 -0.42
CA GLY A 313 18.26 -2.09 -0.03
C GLY A 313 18.22 -1.55 1.41
N PHE A 314 19.23 -1.81 2.24
CA PHE A 314 19.35 -1.14 3.52
C PHE A 314 20.00 0.24 3.37
N HIS A 315 19.60 1.16 4.24
CA HIS A 315 20.09 2.53 4.32
C HIS A 315 20.47 2.88 5.76
N GLY A 316 21.55 3.62 5.96
CA GLY A 316 22.02 4.01 7.28
C GLY A 316 23.54 4.08 7.34
N GLU A 317 24.06 4.37 8.52
CA GLU A 317 25.50 4.32 8.78
C GLU A 317 25.90 2.87 9.07
N TYR A 318 26.51 2.22 8.10
CA TYR A 318 26.85 0.80 8.17
C TYR A 318 28.18 0.56 8.90
N ILE A 319 28.14 -0.31 9.91
CA ILE A 319 29.34 -0.85 10.57
C ILE A 319 29.63 -2.23 9.97
N PRO A 320 30.81 -2.47 9.35
CA PRO A 320 31.18 -3.78 8.85
C PRO A 320 31.06 -4.88 9.91
N THR A 321 30.44 -5.99 9.52
CA THR A 321 30.18 -7.13 10.40
C THR A 321 30.29 -8.44 9.63
N GLU A 322 30.43 -9.53 10.36
CA GLU A 322 30.76 -10.85 9.87
C GLU A 322 29.57 -11.49 9.12
N LYS A 323 29.88 -12.25 8.07
CA LYS A 323 28.95 -13.11 7.34
C LYS A 323 29.12 -14.55 7.82
N LEU A 324 28.00 -15.17 8.18
CA LEU A 324 27.95 -16.55 8.64
C LEU A 324 27.18 -17.42 7.64
N ALA A 325 27.63 -18.65 7.41
CA ALA A 325 26.85 -19.68 6.73
C ALA A 325 26.47 -20.77 7.74
N LEU A 326 25.18 -21.07 7.88
CA LEU A 326 24.67 -22.11 8.77
C LEU A 326 23.51 -22.84 8.10
N ASP A 327 23.62 -24.17 7.98
CA ASP A 327 22.64 -25.05 7.33
C ASP A 327 22.21 -24.58 5.92
N GLY A 328 23.17 -24.08 5.13
CA GLY A 328 22.94 -23.61 3.76
C GLY A 328 22.42 -22.17 3.63
N ASP A 329 22.04 -21.51 4.73
CA ASP A 329 21.64 -20.09 4.71
C ASP A 329 22.80 -19.18 5.09
N TYR A 330 22.86 -18.01 4.46
CA TYR A 330 23.82 -16.96 4.77
C TYR A 330 23.17 -15.89 5.65
N GLY A 331 23.83 -15.52 6.74
CA GLY A 331 23.35 -14.55 7.71
C GLY A 331 24.37 -13.46 8.03
N ILE A 332 23.85 -12.36 8.56
CA ILE A 332 24.60 -11.24 9.11
C ILE A 332 24.74 -11.41 10.62
N VAL A 333 25.96 -11.31 11.13
CA VAL A 333 26.22 -11.40 12.58
C VAL A 333 25.96 -10.05 13.24
N LEU A 334 25.19 -10.09 14.34
CA LEU A 334 24.79 -8.95 15.16
C LEU A 334 25.32 -9.15 16.58
N TYR A 335 25.76 -8.06 17.20
CA TYR A 335 26.41 -8.08 18.50
C TYR A 335 25.60 -7.31 19.51
N LYS A 336 25.64 -7.77 20.77
CA LYS A 336 25.25 -6.93 21.89
C LYS A 336 26.28 -5.79 22.06
N SER A 337 25.80 -4.62 22.47
CA SER A 337 26.65 -3.44 22.69
C SER A 337 27.14 -3.37 24.12
N LYS A 338 28.47 -3.28 24.30
CA LYS A 338 29.11 -3.03 25.62
C LYS A 338 28.70 -1.69 26.26
N THR A 339 28.22 -0.75 25.44
CA THR A 339 27.87 0.62 25.89
C THR A 339 26.37 0.89 25.85
N GLY A 340 25.57 -0.07 25.39
CA GLY A 340 24.15 0.10 25.13
C GLY A 340 23.83 0.96 23.89
N LYS A 341 24.83 1.45 23.16
CA LYS A 341 24.65 2.27 21.94
C LYS A 341 24.67 1.41 20.68
N TYR A 342 23.74 1.71 19.77
CA TYR A 342 23.57 1.04 18.49
C TYR A 342 23.40 2.06 17.37
N LYS A 343 23.92 1.72 16.19
CA LYS A 343 23.55 2.33 14.91
C LYS A 343 22.54 1.44 14.20
N GLU A 344 21.74 2.05 13.33
CA GLU A 344 20.71 1.33 12.59
C GLU A 344 20.98 1.40 11.09
N ILE A 345 20.89 0.24 10.46
CA ILE A 345 20.65 0.15 9.01
C ILE A 345 19.22 -0.33 8.81
N CYS A 346 18.47 0.37 7.97
CA CYS A 346 17.04 0.15 7.81
C CYS A 346 16.65 -0.09 6.36
N ARG A 347 15.65 -0.93 6.15
CA ARG A 347 14.99 -1.11 4.86
C ARG A 347 13.47 -0.93 5.03
N ILE A 348 12.88 -0.11 4.17
CA ILE A 348 11.44 0.17 4.17
C ILE A 348 10.73 -1.04 3.55
N VAL A 349 9.64 -1.47 4.18
CA VAL A 349 8.74 -2.48 3.61
C VAL A 349 7.76 -1.76 2.71
N GLU A 350 7.82 -2.06 1.42
CA GLU A 350 7.09 -1.31 0.39
C GLU A 350 5.57 -1.52 0.45
N GLU A 351 5.12 -2.62 1.06
CA GLU A 351 3.71 -3.03 1.11
C GLU A 351 3.30 -3.35 2.56
N PRO A 352 2.06 -3.06 2.97
CA PRO A 352 1.52 -3.50 4.26
C PRO A 352 1.54 -5.04 4.32
N PHE A 353 1.96 -5.60 5.46
CA PHE A 353 2.06 -7.06 5.62
C PHE A 353 1.33 -7.59 6.85
N ARG A 354 0.73 -8.77 6.73
CA ARG A 354 0.07 -9.51 7.82
C ARG A 354 1.06 -10.14 8.79
N SER A 355 2.18 -10.69 8.30
CA SER A 355 3.18 -11.26 9.20
C SER A 355 4.59 -11.25 8.64
N LEU A 356 5.57 -11.20 9.53
CA LEU A 356 7.00 -11.30 9.21
C LEU A 356 7.54 -12.62 9.72
N GLU A 357 7.85 -13.53 8.81
CA GLU A 357 8.69 -14.70 9.09
C GLU A 357 10.16 -14.26 9.17
N PHE A 358 10.89 -14.69 10.20
CA PHE A 358 12.33 -14.43 10.29
C PHE A 358 13.09 -15.63 10.83
N LEU A 359 14.32 -15.79 10.35
CA LEU A 359 15.22 -16.89 10.67
C LEU A 359 16.44 -16.35 11.39
N THR A 360 16.69 -16.80 12.62
CA THR A 360 17.77 -16.30 13.47
C THR A 360 18.39 -17.41 14.33
N ALA A 361 19.63 -17.23 14.76
CA ALA A 361 20.33 -18.14 15.66
C ALA A 361 21.12 -17.36 16.71
N SER A 362 21.03 -17.77 17.98
CA SER A 362 22.01 -17.36 19.00
C SER A 362 23.33 -18.09 18.72
N LEU A 363 24.45 -17.38 18.80
CA LEU A 363 25.76 -17.92 18.47
C LEU A 363 26.65 -18.06 19.71
N SER A 364 26.89 -16.96 20.44
CA SER A 364 27.66 -17.00 21.68
C SER A 364 27.16 -15.97 22.70
N GLY A 365 27.56 -16.18 23.95
CA GLY A 365 27.23 -15.32 25.09
C GLY A 365 25.83 -15.56 25.67
N GLU A 366 25.58 -14.95 26.83
CA GLU A 366 24.35 -15.13 27.62
C GLU A 366 23.44 -13.90 27.59
N GLU A 367 23.96 -12.72 27.21
CA GLU A 367 23.17 -11.50 27.12
C GLU A 367 22.28 -11.45 25.86
N PRO A 368 21.06 -10.89 25.95
CA PRO A 368 20.18 -10.69 24.80
C PRO A 368 20.77 -9.76 23.73
N VAL A 369 20.77 -10.25 22.49
CA VAL A 369 21.22 -9.53 21.30
C VAL A 369 20.00 -9.02 20.52
N PRO A 370 19.91 -7.72 20.23
CA PRO A 370 18.83 -7.20 19.41
C PRO A 370 19.03 -7.63 17.94
N ILE A 371 18.06 -8.36 17.40
CA ILE A 371 18.10 -8.86 16.02
C ILE A 371 17.60 -7.77 15.06
N PHE A 372 16.43 -7.21 15.35
CA PHE A 372 15.89 -6.09 14.60
C PHE A 372 14.89 -5.29 15.42
N LYS A 373 14.64 -4.07 14.95
CA LYS A 373 13.55 -3.23 15.39
C LYS A 373 12.65 -2.91 14.19
N LEU A 374 11.36 -3.18 14.34
CA LEU A 374 10.34 -2.69 13.43
C LEU A 374 9.87 -1.33 13.91
N TYR A 375 9.96 -0.36 13.00
CA TYR A 375 9.31 0.92 13.11
C TYR A 375 8.02 0.87 12.30
N SER A 376 6.97 1.50 12.82
CA SER A 376 5.75 1.78 12.08
C SER A 376 5.58 3.28 11.88
N GLY A 377 4.92 3.68 10.80
CA GLY A 377 4.68 5.10 10.51
C GLY A 377 4.85 5.43 9.04
N ARG A 378 5.41 6.62 8.79
CA ARG A 378 5.66 7.20 7.46
C ARG A 378 7.03 7.91 7.47
N PRO A 379 7.62 8.24 6.31
CA PRO A 379 8.79 9.11 6.23
C PRO A 379 8.62 10.36 7.10
N GLY A 380 9.66 10.74 7.84
CA GLY A 380 9.63 11.84 8.83
C GLY A 380 8.99 11.53 10.19
N GLU A 381 8.11 10.54 10.30
CA GLU A 381 7.33 10.22 11.53
C GLU A 381 7.43 8.72 11.91
N TRP A 382 8.62 8.11 11.80
CA TRP A 382 8.83 6.71 12.19
C TRP A 382 8.80 6.54 13.71
N LYS A 383 7.95 5.62 14.20
CA LYS A 383 7.82 5.28 15.61
C LYS A 383 8.23 3.84 15.88
N PRO A 384 9.00 3.56 16.95
CA PRO A 384 9.37 2.19 17.29
C PRO A 384 8.11 1.39 17.63
N SER A 385 8.02 0.16 17.13
CA SER A 385 6.85 -0.70 17.34
C SER A 385 7.24 -1.99 18.02
N TYR A 386 8.13 -2.78 17.40
CA TYR A 386 8.50 -4.08 17.93
C TYR A 386 10.01 -4.27 17.87
N GLN A 387 10.67 -4.39 19.03
CA GLN A 387 12.05 -4.83 19.13
C GLN A 387 12.11 -6.33 19.40
N ILE A 388 12.85 -7.06 18.57
CA ILE A 388 13.11 -8.48 18.76
C ILE A 388 14.53 -8.67 19.29
N ASP A 389 14.64 -9.21 20.50
CA ASP A 389 15.91 -9.60 21.10
C ASP A 389 15.96 -11.11 21.29
N LEU A 390 17.13 -11.69 21.06
CA LEU A 390 17.39 -13.13 21.17
C LEU A 390 18.55 -13.36 22.14
N ASP A 391 18.36 -14.27 23.09
CA ASP A 391 19.44 -14.87 23.86
C ASP A 391 19.48 -16.38 23.62
N ARG A 392 20.38 -17.09 24.30
CA ARG A 392 20.61 -18.53 24.10
C ARG A 392 19.37 -19.38 24.36
N GLU A 393 18.50 -18.95 25.27
CA GLU A 393 17.41 -19.77 25.79
C GLU A 393 16.03 -19.16 25.55
N SER A 394 15.95 -17.97 24.97
CA SER A 394 14.71 -17.24 24.83
C SER A 394 14.72 -16.23 23.69
N ILE A 395 13.51 -15.86 23.29
CA ILE A 395 13.24 -14.73 22.42
C ILE A 395 12.34 -13.75 23.16
N SER A 396 12.54 -12.47 22.92
CA SER A 396 11.68 -11.43 23.45
C SER A 396 11.21 -10.48 22.37
N ILE A 397 10.00 -9.97 22.58
CA ILE A 397 9.40 -8.89 21.81
C ILE A 397 9.00 -7.78 22.78
N ASN A 398 9.62 -6.61 22.61
CA ASN A 398 9.52 -5.50 23.54
C ASN A 398 9.89 -5.97 24.96
N ARG A 399 8.91 -5.98 25.89
CA ARG A 399 9.09 -6.44 27.28
C ARG A 399 8.65 -7.89 27.50
N ASN A 400 8.07 -8.54 26.50
CA ASN A 400 7.51 -9.89 26.62
C ASN A 400 8.55 -10.94 26.23
N LYS A 401 8.77 -11.93 27.08
CA LYS A 401 9.83 -12.95 26.93
C LYS A 401 9.21 -14.35 26.83
N TYR A 402 9.73 -15.19 25.93
CA TYR A 402 9.35 -16.59 25.79
C TYR A 402 10.59 -17.50 25.77
N ILE A 403 10.56 -18.57 26.57
CA ILE A 403 11.66 -19.53 26.72
C ILE A 403 11.57 -20.60 25.64
N LEU A 404 12.64 -20.77 24.86
CA LEU A 404 12.74 -21.66 23.69
C LEU A 404 13.19 -23.08 24.03
N GLY A 405 13.74 -23.30 25.23
CA GLY A 405 14.20 -24.61 25.75
C GLY A 405 15.50 -25.15 25.13
N SER A 406 15.90 -24.67 23.95
CA SER A 406 17.18 -25.01 23.32
C SER A 406 17.66 -23.89 22.38
N GLY A 407 18.97 -23.68 22.35
CA GLY A 407 19.63 -22.81 21.38
C GLY A 407 19.68 -23.43 19.99
N GLY A 408 19.99 -22.60 18.99
CA GLY A 408 20.12 -23.01 17.59
C GLY A 408 19.35 -22.10 16.63
N LYS A 409 19.48 -22.40 15.35
CA LYS A 409 18.78 -21.68 14.28
C LYS A 409 17.29 -22.02 14.31
N LYS A 410 16.45 -21.01 14.48
CA LYS A 410 14.99 -21.17 14.58
C LYS A 410 14.25 -20.17 13.71
N ARG A 411 13.12 -20.62 13.19
CA ARG A 411 12.16 -19.78 12.47
C ARG A 411 11.11 -19.26 13.44
N PHE A 412 10.85 -17.98 13.33
CA PHE A 412 9.82 -17.26 14.07
C PHE A 412 8.89 -16.57 13.10
N GLN A 413 7.68 -16.29 13.54
CA GLN A 413 6.73 -15.48 12.79
C GLN A 413 6.12 -14.42 13.71
N LEU A 414 6.27 -13.17 13.33
CA LEU A 414 5.63 -12.04 13.95
C LEU A 414 4.33 -11.74 13.21
N GLY A 415 3.19 -12.12 13.77
CA GLY A 415 1.88 -11.72 13.27
C GLY A 415 1.57 -10.28 13.68
N ILE A 416 1.14 -9.45 12.74
CA ILE A 416 0.71 -8.08 12.99
C ILE A 416 -0.75 -7.96 12.56
N PHE A 417 -1.60 -7.50 13.47
CA PHE A 417 -3.02 -7.36 13.22
C PHE A 417 -3.54 -6.05 13.82
N SER A 418 -4.58 -5.50 13.21
CA SER A 418 -5.26 -4.29 13.69
C SER A 418 -6.61 -4.67 14.25
N VAL A 419 -6.89 -4.29 15.50
CA VAL A 419 -8.20 -4.43 16.13
C VAL A 419 -8.68 -3.03 16.49
N ASN A 420 -9.80 -2.60 15.91
CA ASN A 420 -10.37 -1.26 16.13
C ASN A 420 -9.39 -0.10 15.86
N GLY A 421 -8.45 -0.26 14.93
CA GLY A 421 -7.45 0.75 14.59
C GLY A 421 -6.19 0.73 15.46
N THR A 422 -6.17 -0.08 16.52
CA THR A 422 -4.97 -0.31 17.33
C THR A 422 -4.21 -1.52 16.79
N ILE A 423 -2.92 -1.32 16.48
CA ILE A 423 -2.04 -2.40 16.02
C ILE A 423 -1.63 -3.24 17.23
N SER A 424 -1.65 -4.56 17.08
CA SER A 424 -1.13 -5.53 18.04
C SER A 424 -0.34 -6.60 17.32
N ALA A 425 0.52 -7.29 18.07
CA ALA A 425 1.32 -8.38 17.54
C ALA A 425 1.15 -9.70 18.30
N SER A 426 1.47 -10.78 17.60
CA SER A 426 1.70 -12.12 18.15
C SER A 426 3.03 -12.66 17.67
N LEU A 427 3.66 -13.49 18.50
CA LEU A 427 4.87 -14.22 18.15
C LEU A 427 4.55 -15.71 18.09
N LEU A 428 4.92 -16.34 16.98
CA LEU A 428 4.82 -17.78 16.77
C LEU A 428 6.23 -18.39 16.68
N VAL A 429 6.36 -19.61 17.22
CA VAL A 429 7.56 -20.46 17.10
C VAL A 429 7.12 -21.76 16.44
N GLY A 430 7.59 -22.01 15.22
CA GLY A 430 6.95 -23.01 14.35
C GLY A 430 5.49 -22.63 14.09
N GLU A 431 4.56 -23.56 14.32
CA GLU A 431 3.12 -23.34 14.12
C GLU A 431 2.39 -22.87 15.39
N LYS A 432 3.09 -22.78 16.53
CA LYS A 432 2.47 -22.46 17.82
C LYS A 432 2.60 -20.97 18.14
N THR A 433 1.46 -20.32 18.43
CA THR A 433 1.46 -18.98 19.03
C THR A 433 1.97 -19.05 20.46
N VAL A 434 3.05 -18.32 20.75
CA VAL A 434 3.73 -18.33 22.06
C VAL A 434 3.54 -17.05 22.86
N LEU A 435 3.33 -15.92 22.17
CA LEU A 435 2.96 -14.63 22.77
C LEU A 435 1.90 -13.97 21.88
N GLN A 436 0.96 -13.24 22.46
CA GLN A 436 -0.13 -12.57 21.73
C GLN A 436 -0.57 -11.30 22.47
N GLY A 437 -1.17 -10.36 21.74
CA GLY A 437 -1.71 -9.12 22.31
C GLY A 437 -0.62 -8.14 22.68
N ILE A 438 0.51 -8.19 21.99
CA ILE A 438 1.66 -7.33 22.27
C ILE A 438 1.42 -5.97 21.63
N SER A 439 1.32 -4.93 22.45
CA SER A 439 1.22 -3.54 21.99
C SER A 439 2.56 -3.04 21.43
N PRO A 440 2.53 -2.12 20.45
CA PRO A 440 3.72 -1.45 19.97
C PRO A 440 4.37 -0.59 21.07
N GLU A 441 5.68 -0.35 20.99
CA GLU A 441 6.39 0.55 21.93
C GLU A 441 5.82 1.97 21.91
N GLU A 442 5.55 2.50 20.71
CA GLU A 442 4.84 3.75 20.50
C GLU A 442 3.68 3.53 19.52
N GLU A 443 2.49 4.04 19.86
CA GLU A 443 1.31 3.92 19.02
C GLU A 443 1.41 4.81 17.77
N VAL A 444 0.93 4.28 16.65
CA VAL A 444 0.76 5.02 15.39
C VAL A 444 -0.70 4.94 14.99
N THR A 445 -1.31 6.10 14.77
CA THR A 445 -2.63 6.22 14.16
C THR A 445 -2.46 6.76 12.75
N SER A 446 -3.00 6.07 11.76
CA SER A 446 -2.98 6.51 10.36
C SER A 446 -4.28 6.10 9.66
N THR A 447 -4.91 7.06 9.01
CA THR A 447 -6.10 6.84 8.16
C THR A 447 -5.73 6.27 6.79
N GLU A 448 -4.47 6.40 6.36
CA GLU A 448 -3.99 5.98 5.04
C GLU A 448 -3.32 4.59 5.04
N GLY A 449 -3.37 3.88 6.16
CA GLY A 449 -2.61 2.66 6.42
C GLY A 449 -1.21 2.93 6.97
N VAL A 450 -0.66 1.93 7.65
CA VAL A 450 0.64 2.01 8.35
C VAL A 450 1.72 1.29 7.53
N LEU A 451 2.83 1.97 7.25
CA LEU A 451 4.02 1.35 6.67
C LEU A 451 4.95 0.88 7.77
N PHE A 452 5.85 -0.02 7.39
CA PHE A 452 6.85 -0.56 8.28
C PHE A 452 8.25 -0.34 7.73
N LYS A 453 9.21 -0.19 8.64
CA LYS A 453 10.63 -0.11 8.35
C LYS A 453 11.37 -1.04 9.30
N LEU A 454 12.06 -2.03 8.77
CA LEU A 454 12.86 -2.97 9.55
C LEU A 454 14.29 -2.46 9.64
N CYS A 455 14.79 -2.33 10.87
CA CYS A 455 16.13 -1.84 11.16
C CYS A 455 16.95 -2.90 11.91
N LEU A 456 18.12 -3.26 11.40
CA LEU A 456 19.09 -4.08 12.11
C LEU A 456 19.90 -3.20 13.06
N GLN A 457 20.16 -3.71 14.26
CA GLN A 457 20.85 -2.99 15.33
C GLN A 457 22.34 -3.35 15.32
N GLN A 458 23.21 -2.40 14.94
CA GLN A 458 24.65 -2.58 14.88
C GLN A 458 25.32 -1.95 16.10
N ALA A 459 25.94 -2.75 16.95
CA ALA A 459 26.61 -2.26 18.15
C ALA A 459 27.85 -1.42 17.81
N ASP A 460 27.96 -0.21 18.38
CA ASP A 460 29.16 0.63 18.24
C ASP A 460 30.41 -0.04 18.82
N LYS A 461 30.23 -0.78 19.92
CA LYS A 461 31.27 -1.60 20.56
C LYS A 461 30.72 -2.99 20.85
N LYS A 462 31.21 -3.98 20.08
CA LYS A 462 30.82 -5.39 20.17
C LYS A 462 31.15 -5.99 21.56
N SER A 463 30.18 -6.67 22.18
CA SER A 463 30.38 -7.58 23.31
C SER A 463 30.65 -9.01 22.83
N ASP A 464 30.84 -9.93 23.77
CA ASP A 464 31.07 -11.35 23.45
C ASP A 464 29.74 -12.08 23.12
N SER A 465 28.59 -11.49 23.50
CA SER A 465 27.27 -11.94 23.07
C SER A 465 26.96 -11.54 21.62
N ASN A 466 26.60 -12.52 20.79
CA ASN A 466 26.22 -12.33 19.39
C ASN A 466 25.20 -13.37 18.89
N ALA A 467 24.49 -12.97 17.83
CA ALA A 467 23.47 -13.74 17.14
C ALA A 467 23.55 -13.48 15.64
N ALA A 468 22.94 -14.32 14.82
CA ALA A 468 22.87 -14.12 13.37
C ALA A 468 21.43 -14.06 12.87
N ALA A 469 21.14 -13.09 12.01
CA ALA A 469 19.91 -13.01 11.22
C ALA A 469 20.16 -13.54 9.80
N PHE A 470 19.34 -14.46 9.33
CA PHE A 470 19.53 -15.14 8.04
C PHE A 470 18.53 -14.68 6.98
N GLN A 471 17.29 -14.43 7.39
CA GLN A 471 16.22 -14.16 6.45
C GLN A 471 15.09 -13.36 7.12
N PHE A 472 14.49 -12.45 6.36
CA PHE A 472 13.23 -11.78 6.66
C PHE A 472 12.27 -11.98 5.50
N LYS A 473 11.13 -12.58 5.74
CA LYS A 473 10.13 -12.92 4.73
C LYS A 473 8.79 -12.33 5.14
N PHE A 474 8.33 -11.33 4.39
CA PHE A 474 7.09 -10.60 4.64
C PHE A 474 5.92 -11.30 3.95
N LEU A 475 4.95 -11.79 4.70
CA LEU A 475 3.69 -12.35 4.22
C LEU A 475 2.65 -11.24 4.24
N PHE A 476 2.14 -10.88 3.07
CA PHE A 476 1.46 -9.60 2.87
C PHE A 476 0.00 -9.65 3.31
#